data_AF-A0A444R0I9-F1
#
_entry.id   AF-A0A444R0I9-F1
#
_cell.length_a   1.000
_cell.length_b   1.000
_cell.length_c   1.000
_cell.angle_alpha   90.00
_cell.angle_beta   90.00
_cell.angle_gamma   90.00
#
_symmetry.space_group_name_H-M   'P 1'
#
loop_
_entity.id
_entity.type
_entity.pdbx_description
1 polymer ?
#
loop_
_entity_poly.entity_id
_entity_poly.type
_entity_poly.pdbx_seq_one_letter_code
_entity_poly.pdbx_strand_id
1 'polypeptide(L)'
;MNILLAFKAEPDAGMLAEKEWQAAAQGNSGPDVSLLRSLLGADEQAAAALLLAQRKNGTPMSLTALSMGDERALHWLRYLMA
;
A
#
# COMPACT_ATOMS: atom_id res chain seq x y z
N MET A 1 -11.93 7.25 -20.07
CA MET A 1 -12.52 6.69 -18.82
C MET A 1 -11.76 7.23 -17.62
N ASN A 2 -12.42 7.56 -16.50
CA ASN A 2 -11.73 8.03 -15.29
C ASN A 2 -11.75 6.91 -14.24
N ILE A 3 -10.59 6.54 -13.72
CA ILE A 3 -10.44 5.49 -12.70
C ILE A 3 -9.76 6.06 -11.48
N LEU A 4 -10.35 5.76 -10.32
CA LEU A 4 -9.77 6.00 -9.00
C LEU A 4 -9.20 4.70 -8.45
N LEU A 5 -7.90 4.64 -8.24
CA LEU A 5 -7.23 3.57 -7.50
C LEU A 5 -7.07 4.01 -6.04
N ALA A 6 -7.98 3.56 -5.18
CA ALA A 6 -7.83 3.71 -3.74
C ALA A 6 -6.90 2.62 -3.21
N PHE A 7 -5.92 3.00 -2.40
CA PHE A 7 -5.02 2.03 -1.79
C PHE A 7 -4.63 2.41 -0.36
N LYS A 8 -4.26 1.39 0.43
CA LYS A 8 -3.65 1.59 1.74
C LYS A 8 -2.18 1.20 1.69
N ALA A 9 -1.33 2.16 2.04
CA ALA A 9 0.05 1.87 2.41
C ALA A 9 0.06 1.41 3.87
N GLU A 10 0.59 0.22 4.10
CA GLU A 10 0.65 -0.43 5.41
C GLU A 10 2.07 -0.89 5.71
N PRO A 11 2.45 -1.02 6.98
CA PRO A 11 3.71 -1.66 7.34
C PRO A 11 3.70 -3.14 6.95
N ASP A 12 4.85 -3.65 6.53
CA ASP A 12 5.06 -5.07 6.22
C ASP A 12 4.96 -5.92 7.50
N ALA A 13 3.76 -6.41 7.77
CA ALA A 13 3.48 -7.32 8.87
C ALA A 13 4.32 -8.61 8.83
N GLY A 14 4.82 -9.02 7.65
CA GLY A 14 5.68 -10.19 7.48
C GLY A 14 7.09 -9.98 8.05
N MET A 15 7.49 -8.73 8.32
CA MET A 15 8.76 -8.42 8.98
C MET A 15 8.70 -8.55 10.51
N LEU A 16 7.50 -8.66 11.09
CA LEU A 16 7.33 -8.81 12.54
C LEU A 16 7.65 -10.25 12.97
N ALA A 17 8.51 -10.37 13.98
CA ALA A 17 8.77 -11.66 14.61
C ALA A 17 7.57 -12.09 15.47
N GLU A 18 7.38 -13.40 15.65
CA GLU A 18 6.29 -13.95 16.47
C GLU A 18 6.29 -13.37 17.90
N LYS A 19 7.48 -13.18 18.49
CA LYS A 19 7.62 -12.56 19.82
C LYS A 19 7.05 -11.14 19.88
N GLU A 20 7.12 -10.38 18.79
CA GLU A 20 6.62 -9.00 18.71
C GLU A 20 5.10 -9.00 18.61
N TRP A 21 4.54 -9.95 17.86
CA TRP A 21 3.10 -10.22 17.83
C TRP A 21 2.57 -10.63 19.20
N GLN A 22 3.25 -11.54 19.89
CA GLN A 22 2.86 -11.98 21.24
C GLN A 22 2.97 -10.85 22.26
N ALA A 23 4.04 -10.05 22.22
CA ALA A 23 4.21 -8.90 23.09
C ALA A 23 3.10 -7.84 22.87
N ALA A 24 2.75 -7.57 21.61
CA ALA A 24 1.66 -6.67 21.27
C ALA A 24 0.29 -7.17 21.78
N ALA A 25 0.05 -8.48 21.73
CA ALA A 25 -1.20 -9.08 22.22
C ALA A 25 -1.38 -8.98 23.75
N GLN A 26 -0.28 -8.80 24.51
CA GLN A 26 -0.31 -8.65 25.97
C GLN A 26 -0.38 -7.18 26.42
N GLY A 27 -0.16 -6.22 25.52
CA GLY A 27 -0.19 -4.79 25.81
C GLY A 27 -1.49 -4.11 25.36
N ASN A 28 -1.66 -2.83 25.73
CA ASN A 28 -2.71 -1.97 25.18
C ASN A 28 -2.32 -1.32 23.83
N SER A 29 -1.11 -1.58 23.35
CA SER A 29 -0.54 -0.99 22.14
C SER A 29 -0.24 -2.10 21.14
N GLY A 30 -0.57 -1.89 19.86
CA GLY A 30 -0.17 -2.80 18.78
C GLY A 30 1.36 -2.91 18.63
N PRO A 31 1.86 -3.80 17.75
CA PRO A 31 3.29 -3.97 17.55
C PRO A 31 3.94 -2.67 17.08
N ASP A 32 5.20 -2.43 17.43
CA ASP A 32 5.94 -1.29 16.91
C ASP A 32 6.23 -1.52 15.42
N VAL A 33 5.59 -0.69 14.59
CA VAL A 33 5.68 -0.77 13.13
C VAL A 33 6.51 0.37 12.53
N SER A 34 7.21 1.16 13.36
CA SER A 34 7.92 2.37 12.94
C SER A 34 9.07 2.12 11.97
N LEU A 35 9.77 0.99 12.14
CA LEU A 35 10.91 0.59 11.30
C LEU A 35 10.53 -0.36 10.15
N LEU A 36 9.25 -0.74 10.08
CA LEU A 36 8.80 -1.68 9.06
C LEU A 36 8.69 -0.98 7.71
N ARG A 37 9.08 -1.70 6.66
CA ARG A 37 8.92 -1.26 5.29
C ARG A 37 7.43 -1.01 5.01
N SER A 38 7.12 0.03 4.23
CA SER A 38 5.77 0.21 3.71
C SER A 38 5.52 -0.67 2.49
N LEU A 39 4.36 -1.32 2.46
CA LEU A 39 3.83 -2.13 1.37
C LEU A 39 2.41 -1.68 1.00
N LEU A 40 2.04 -1.94 -0.25
CA LEU A 40 0.64 -1.96 -0.67
C LEU A 40 0.05 -3.33 -0.33
N GLY A 41 -1.25 -3.39 0.01
CA GLY A 41 -1.95 -4.66 0.13
C GLY A 41 -1.95 -5.43 -1.20
N ALA A 42 -2.05 -6.76 -1.13
CA ALA A 42 -1.87 -7.63 -2.29
C ALA A 42 -2.91 -7.36 -3.38
N ASP A 43 -4.16 -7.09 -2.98
CA ASP A 43 -5.25 -6.78 -3.91
C ASP A 43 -5.03 -5.43 -4.60
N GLU A 44 -4.54 -4.42 -3.86
CA GLU A 44 -4.22 -3.12 -4.45
C GLU A 44 -3.01 -3.18 -5.38
N GLN A 45 -2.02 -4.02 -5.09
CA GLN A 45 -0.91 -4.29 -6.01
C GLN A 45 -1.41 -4.91 -7.31
N ALA A 46 -2.30 -5.91 -7.22
CA ALA A 46 -2.89 -6.54 -8.39
C ALA A 46 -3.73 -5.55 -9.21
N ALA A 47 -4.57 -4.74 -8.54
CA ALA A 47 -5.36 -3.70 -9.17
C ALA A 47 -4.47 -2.65 -9.87
N ALA A 48 -3.42 -2.18 -9.20
CA ALA A 48 -2.44 -1.26 -9.77
C ALA A 48 -1.77 -1.85 -11.01
N ALA A 49 -1.31 -3.11 -10.95
CA ALA A 49 -0.66 -3.78 -12.06
C ALA A 49 -1.57 -3.87 -13.30
N LEU A 50 -2.84 -4.24 -13.11
CA LEU A 50 -3.83 -4.32 -14.19
C LEU A 50 -4.09 -2.95 -14.83
N LEU A 51 -4.27 -1.90 -14.01
CA LEU A 51 -4.54 -0.55 -14.49
C LEU A 51 -3.34 0.05 -15.23
N LEU A 52 -2.12 -0.13 -14.70
CA LEU A 52 -0.90 0.33 -15.35
C LEU A 52 -0.65 -0.43 -16.67
N ALA A 53 -0.95 -1.72 -16.74
CA ALA A 53 -0.88 -2.48 -17.99
C ALA A 53 -1.87 -1.98 -19.05
N GLN A 54 -3.12 -1.71 -18.67
CA GLN A 54 -4.12 -1.15 -19.59
C GLN A 54 -3.71 0.24 -20.11
N ARG A 55 -3.19 1.09 -19.22
CA ARG A 55 -2.65 2.41 -19.59
C ARG A 55 -1.48 2.28 -20.57
N LYS A 56 -0.54 1.37 -20.29
CA LYS A 56 0.61 1.09 -21.17
C LYS A 56 0.18 0.58 -22.55
N ASN A 57 -0.91 -0.19 -22.61
CA ASN A 57 -1.49 -0.68 -23.86
C ASN A 57 -2.30 0.39 -24.63
N GLY A 58 -2.26 1.66 -24.21
CA GLY A 58 -2.88 2.78 -24.91
C GLY A 58 -4.39 2.88 -24.70
N THR A 59 -4.94 2.21 -23.67
CA THR A 59 -6.36 2.35 -23.33
C THR A 59 -6.62 3.78 -22.86
N PRO A 60 -7.52 4.56 -23.49
CA PRO A 60 -7.73 5.95 -23.14
C PRO A 60 -8.40 6.09 -21.77
N MET A 61 -7.58 6.33 -20.75
CA MET A 61 -8.01 6.46 -19.37
C MET A 61 -7.20 7.51 -18.61
N SER A 62 -7.87 8.18 -17.66
CA SER A 62 -7.24 8.97 -16.62
C SER A 62 -7.22 8.14 -15.35
N LEU A 63 -6.03 7.91 -14.79
CA LEU A 63 -5.83 7.17 -13.55
C LEU A 63 -5.45 8.14 -12.43
N THR A 64 -6.25 8.15 -11.37
CA THR A 64 -5.97 8.90 -10.14
C THR A 64 -5.72 7.92 -9.02
N ALA A 65 -4.59 8.06 -8.32
CA ALA A 65 -4.30 7.26 -7.12
C ALA A 65 -4.65 8.05 -5.86
N LEU A 66 -5.28 7.41 -4.89
CA LEU A 66 -5.67 7.99 -3.61
C LEU A 66 -5.27 7.06 -2.48
N SER A 67 -4.71 7.63 -1.41
CA SER A 67 -4.46 6.90 -0.18
C SER A 67 -4.87 7.73 1.03
N MET A 68 -5.24 7.04 2.10
CA MET A 68 -5.49 7.62 3.41
C MET A 68 -4.52 7.00 4.42
N GLY A 69 -3.73 7.84 5.09
CA GLY A 69 -2.71 7.38 6.02
C GLY A 69 -1.64 8.43 6.27
N ASP A 70 -0.48 7.96 6.70
CA ASP A 70 0.68 8.80 6.97
C ASP A 70 1.61 8.92 5.74
N GLU A 71 2.77 9.54 5.95
CA GLU A 71 3.76 9.84 4.91
C GLU A 71 4.31 8.58 4.21
N ARG A 72 4.12 7.37 4.75
CA ARG A 72 4.53 6.11 4.10
C ARG A 72 3.84 5.91 2.75
N ALA A 73 2.65 6.47 2.57
CA ALA A 73 1.93 6.42 1.29
C ALA A 73 2.60 7.26 0.19
N LEU A 74 3.43 8.25 0.54
CA LEU A 74 4.00 9.20 -0.43
C LEU A 74 4.91 8.51 -1.47
N HIS A 75 5.69 7.53 -1.05
CA HIS A 75 6.51 6.72 -1.96
C HIS A 75 5.63 6.01 -3.00
N TRP A 76 4.54 5.37 -2.54
CA TRP A 76 3.61 4.64 -3.40
C TRP A 76 2.81 5.55 -4.33
N LEU A 77 2.39 6.73 -3.87
CA LEU A 77 1.78 7.75 -4.72
C LEU A 77 2.70 8.14 -5.87
N ARG A 78 4.00 8.38 -5.59
CA ARG A 78 4.98 8.70 -6.64
C ARG A 78 5.19 7.53 -7.61
N TYR A 79 5.24 6.30 -7.09
CA TYR A 79 5.38 5.10 -7.90
C TYR A 79 4.20 4.89 -8.86
N LEU A 80 2.97 5.08 -8.39
CA LEU A 80 1.74 4.87 -9.17
C LEU A 80 1.45 5.99 -10.19
N MET A 81 2.12 7.14 -10.06
CA MET A 81 2.02 8.26 -10.99
C MET A 81 2.93 8.13 -12.22
N ALA A 82 3.97 7.29 -12.14
CA ALA A 82 4.88 6.99 -13.25
C ALA A 82 4.18 6.26 -14.41
#